data_AF-A0A2W6CSM5-F1
#
_entry.id   AF-A0A2W6CSM5-F1
#
_cell.length_a   1.000
_cell.length_b   1.000
_cell.length_c   1.000
_cell.angle_alpha   90.00
_cell.angle_beta   90.00
_cell.angle_gamma   90.00
#
_symmetry.space_group_name_H-M   'P 1'
#
loop_
_entity.id
_entity.type
_entity.pdbx_description
1 polymer ?
#
loop_
_entity_poly.entity_id
_entity_poly.type
_entity_poly.pdbx_seq_one_letter_code
_entity_poly.pdbx_strand_id
1 'polypeptide(L)'
;MVSGGPGRTGYRWRKVQAEVIATGALYGLPCALCGLPINYALYYRHRLAATVHHIVGLAQGGDPLDPANLTPAHRSCNCRDGSLRQMHPELYQPVRNSRRW
;
A
#
# COMPACT_ATOMS: atom_id res chain seq x y z
N MET A 1 19.95 3.16 -22.97
CA MET A 1 20.10 2.70 -21.56
C MET A 1 19.16 3.54 -20.72
N VAL A 2 18.02 3.00 -20.29
CA VAL A 2 17.01 3.76 -19.53
C VAL A 2 17.50 3.97 -18.10
N SER A 3 18.14 5.12 -17.87
CA SER A 3 18.48 5.62 -16.53
C SER A 3 17.23 6.21 -15.88
N GLY A 4 16.30 5.33 -15.47
CA GLY A 4 15.18 5.69 -14.61
C GLY A 4 15.38 5.01 -13.25
N GLY A 5 15.38 5.77 -12.16
CA GLY A 5 15.29 5.19 -10.82
C GLY A 5 14.03 4.32 -10.66
N PRO A 6 13.78 3.70 -9.50
CA PRO A 6 12.73 2.69 -9.30
C PRO A 6 11.27 3.19 -9.45
N GLY A 7 11.03 4.33 -10.10
CA GLY A 7 9.72 4.91 -10.40
C GLY A 7 8.97 5.50 -9.19
N ARG A 8 9.55 5.40 -7.99
CA ARG A 8 8.97 5.86 -6.71
C ARG A 8 9.41 7.28 -6.31
N THR A 9 9.78 8.11 -7.27
CA THR A 9 10.29 9.46 -7.02
C THR A 9 9.68 10.47 -8.01
N GLY A 10 9.74 11.76 -7.66
CA GLY A 10 9.32 12.84 -8.53
C GLY A 10 7.83 13.19 -8.46
N TYR A 11 7.35 13.91 -9.47
CA TYR A 11 5.98 14.43 -9.53
C TYR A 11 4.95 13.34 -9.83
N ARG A 12 5.23 12.47 -10.82
CA ARG A 12 4.30 11.41 -11.25
C ARG A 12 3.95 10.45 -10.10
N TRP A 13 4.96 10.01 -9.35
CA TRP A 13 4.77 9.19 -8.15
C TRP A 13 3.89 9.88 -7.11
N ARG A 14 4.19 11.14 -6.76
CA ARG A 14 3.39 11.91 -5.78
C ARG A 14 1.94 12.09 -6.21
N LYS A 15 1.70 12.29 -7.52
CA LYS A 15 0.37 12.43 -8.10
C LYS A 15 -0.44 11.13 -7.93
N VAL A 16 0.10 10.02 -8.41
CA VAL A 16 -0.54 8.69 -8.29
C VAL A 16 -0.73 8.29 -6.82
N GLN A 17 0.26 8.57 -5.96
CA GLN A 17 0.13 8.32 -4.53
C GLN A 17 -1.04 9.10 -3.92
N ALA A 18 -1.18 10.38 -4.26
CA ALA A 18 -2.28 11.20 -3.78
C ALA A 18 -3.64 10.71 -4.31
N GLU A 19 -3.72 10.30 -5.58
CA GLU A 19 -4.93 9.75 -6.20
C GLU A 19 -5.40 8.46 -5.51
N VAL A 20 -4.49 7.52 -5.24
CA VAL A 20 -4.82 6.26 -4.55
C VAL A 20 -5.26 6.53 -3.11
N ILE A 21 -4.59 7.44 -2.39
CA ILE A 21 -4.96 7.80 -1.02
C ILE A 21 -6.30 8.53 -0.98
N ALA A 22 -6.56 9.46 -1.90
CA ALA A 22 -7.83 10.18 -1.99
C ALA A 22 -8.99 9.25 -2.33
N THR A 23 -8.79 8.33 -3.28
CA THR A 23 -9.76 7.28 -3.63
C THR A 23 -10.03 6.37 -2.42
N GLY A 24 -8.98 5.96 -1.72
CA GLY A 24 -9.09 5.19 -0.49
C GLY A 24 -9.89 5.91 0.60
N ALA A 25 -9.64 7.20 0.80
CA ALA A 25 -10.38 8.01 1.77
C ALA A 25 -11.85 8.19 1.38
N LEU A 26 -12.14 8.39 0.09
CA LEU A 26 -13.50 8.56 -0.43
C LEU A 26 -14.36 7.31 -0.22
N TYR A 27 -13.81 6.12 -0.50
CA TYR A 27 -14.53 4.86 -0.39
C TYR A 27 -14.31 4.11 0.93
N GLY A 28 -13.56 4.68 1.87
CA GLY A 28 -13.26 4.05 3.15
C GLY A 28 -12.50 2.73 3.02
N LEU A 29 -11.57 2.63 2.06
CA LEU A 29 -10.86 1.39 1.78
C LEU A 29 -10.03 0.94 3.00
N PRO A 30 -10.09 -0.36 3.36
CA PRO A 30 -9.27 -0.89 4.45
C PRO A 30 -7.82 -1.06 4.00
N CYS A 31 -6.93 -1.31 4.96
CA CYS A 31 -5.56 -1.68 4.66
C CYS A 31 -5.51 -3.03 3.95
N ALA A 32 -4.94 -3.07 2.75
CA ALA A 32 -4.85 -4.31 1.98
C ALA A 32 -3.98 -5.41 2.62
N LEU A 33 -3.06 -5.04 3.51
CA LEU A 33 -2.16 -5.99 4.17
C LEU A 33 -2.78 -6.64 5.42
N CYS A 34 -3.57 -5.91 6.21
CA CYS A 34 -4.11 -6.41 7.47
C CYS A 34 -5.65 -6.45 7.54
N GLY A 35 -6.34 -5.88 6.54
CA GLY A 35 -7.81 -5.83 6.46
C GLY A 35 -8.48 -4.82 7.40
N LEU A 36 -7.72 -4.14 8.27
CA LEU A 36 -8.28 -3.18 9.22
C LEU A 36 -8.52 -1.80 8.58
N PRO A 37 -9.51 -1.03 9.06
CA PRO A 37 -9.79 0.30 8.53
C PRO A 37 -8.58 1.24 8.68
N ILE A 38 -8.41 2.12 7.69
CA ILE A 38 -7.39 3.17 7.73
C ILE A 38 -8.06 4.48 8.15
N ASN A 39 -7.50 5.16 9.14
CA ASN A 39 -7.86 6.55 9.40
C ASN A 39 -7.00 7.45 8.49
N TYR A 40 -7.63 7.93 7.41
CA TYR A 40 -6.98 8.76 6.38
C TYR A 40 -6.68 10.21 6.84
N ALA A 41 -7.19 10.64 8.00
CA ALA A 41 -6.90 11.96 8.57
C ALA A 41 -5.60 11.98 9.40
N LEU A 42 -4.95 10.83 9.60
CA LEU A 42 -3.73 10.75 10.39
C LEU A 42 -2.54 11.43 9.71
N TYR A 43 -1.74 12.13 10.52
CA TYR A 43 -0.46 12.69 10.06
C TYR A 43 0.42 11.61 9.43
N TYR A 44 1.04 11.91 8.28
CA TYR A 44 1.71 10.91 7.42
C TYR A 44 2.80 10.07 8.11
N ARG A 45 3.44 10.57 9.17
CA ARG A 45 4.46 9.80 9.94
C ARG A 45 3.85 8.84 10.96
N HIS A 46 2.56 8.92 11.23
CA HIS A 46 1.89 8.04 12.18
C HIS A 46 1.95 6.58 11.71
N ARG A 47 2.06 5.64 12.65
CA ARG A 47 2.22 4.21 12.33
C ARG A 47 1.01 3.62 11.58
N LEU A 48 -0.18 4.14 11.85
CA LEU A 48 -1.45 3.77 11.20
C LEU A 48 -1.87 4.77 10.10
N ALA A 49 -1.00 5.71 9.71
CA ALA A 49 -1.31 6.60 8.60
C ALA A 49 -1.42 5.82 7.30
N ALA A 50 -2.23 6.34 6.38
CA ALA A 50 -2.38 5.80 5.05
C ALA A 50 -1.08 5.98 4.24
N THR A 51 -0.65 4.91 3.58
CA THR A 51 0.45 4.88 2.62
C THR A 51 0.06 4.00 1.44
N VAL A 52 0.84 4.01 0.37
CA VAL A 52 0.59 3.20 -0.81
C VAL A 52 1.50 1.98 -0.82
N HIS A 53 0.90 0.81 -1.06
CA HIS A 53 1.54 -0.48 -1.19
C HIS A 53 1.42 -0.99 -2.63
N HIS A 54 2.48 -1.64 -3.14
CA HIS A 54 2.47 -2.25 -4.48
C HIS A 54 2.00 -3.70 -4.36
N ILE A 55 0.95 -4.07 -5.09
CA ILE A 55 0.42 -5.44 -5.12
C ILE A 55 1.49 -6.38 -5.69
N VAL A 56 1.99 -6.07 -6.89
CA VAL A 56 3.15 -6.69 -7.49
C VAL A 56 4.38 -5.84 -7.16
N GLY A 57 5.32 -6.43 -6.43
CA GLY A 57 6.55 -5.74 -6.04
C GLY A 57 7.44 -5.39 -7.23
N LEU A 58 8.26 -4.34 -7.10
CA LEU A 58 9.15 -3.89 -8.17
C LEU A 58 10.13 -4.96 -8.64
N ALA A 59 10.66 -5.77 -7.71
CA ALA A 59 11.55 -6.88 -8.04
C ALA A 59 10.86 -7.99 -8.86
N GLN A 60 9.53 -8.03 -8.86
CA GLN A 60 8.71 -8.96 -9.63
C GLN A 60 8.21 -8.32 -10.94
N GLY A 61 8.70 -7.13 -11.29
CA GLY A 61 8.32 -6.42 -12.52
C GLY A 61 7.02 -5.61 -12.41
N GLY A 62 6.49 -5.39 -11.21
CA GLY A 62 5.32 -4.53 -11.03
C GLY A 62 5.59 -3.08 -11.44
N ASP A 63 4.64 -2.47 -12.16
CA ASP A 63 4.75 -1.06 -12.56
C ASP A 63 4.62 -0.14 -11.32
N PRO A 64 5.61 0.73 -11.04
CA PRO A 64 5.59 1.66 -9.91
C PRO A 64 4.52 2.76 -10.01
N LEU A 65 4.00 3.04 -11.20
CA LEU A 65 3.10 4.16 -11.46
C LEU A 65 1.70 3.73 -11.87
N ASP A 66 1.45 2.43 -12.05
CA ASP A 66 0.12 1.92 -12.37
C ASP A 66 -0.80 1.97 -11.12
N PRO A 67 -1.87 2.80 -11.12
CA PRO A 67 -2.81 2.87 -10.01
C PRO A 67 -3.47 1.51 -9.71
N ALA A 68 -3.62 0.63 -10.71
CA ALA A 68 -4.18 -0.71 -10.50
C ALA A 68 -3.23 -1.63 -9.72
N ASN A 69 -1.92 -1.36 -9.76
CA ASN A 69 -0.90 -2.06 -8.97
C ASN A 69 -0.72 -1.46 -7.57
N LEU A 70 -1.47 -0.41 -7.22
CA LEU A 70 -1.30 0.34 -5.99
C LEU A 70 -2.55 0.27 -5.11
N THR A 71 -2.34 0.03 -3.82
CA THR A 71 -3.43 -0.10 -2.86
C THR A 71 -3.09 0.61 -1.55
N PRO A 72 -4.08 1.19 -0.84
CA PRO A 72 -3.83 1.79 0.46
C PRO A 72 -3.45 0.74 1.53
N ALA A 73 -2.49 1.10 2.37
CA ALA A 73 -2.05 0.31 3.51
C ALA A 73 -1.58 1.20 4.67
N HIS A 74 -1.65 0.71 5.91
CA HIS A 74 -1.01 1.41 7.03
C HIS A 74 0.51 1.50 6.82
N ARG A 75 1.10 2.62 7.23
CA ARG A 75 2.56 2.84 7.16
C ARG A 75 3.34 1.71 7.81
N SER A 76 2.94 1.27 9.00
CA SER A 76 3.62 0.20 9.73
C SER A 76 3.49 -1.17 9.05
N CYS A 77 2.32 -1.49 8.47
CA CYS A 77 2.14 -2.71 7.69
C CYS A 77 3.02 -2.71 6.44
N ASN A 78 3.05 -1.59 5.70
CA ASN A 78 3.85 -1.46 4.48
C ASN A 78 5.35 -1.54 4.78
N CYS A 79 5.82 -0.92 5.87
CA CYS A 79 7.21 -1.07 6.34
C CYS A 79 7.54 -2.53 6.68
N ARG A 80 6.61 -3.24 7.37
CA ARG A 80 6.80 -4.63 7.75
C ARG A 80 6.86 -5.55 6.53
N ASP A 81 5.99 -5.35 5.53
CA ASP A 81 6.05 -6.12 4.27
C ASP A 81 7.38 -5.92 3.54
N GLY A 82 7.82 -4.67 3.39
CA GLY A 82 9.12 -4.36 2.77
C GLY A 82 10.31 -4.97 3.51
N SER A 83 10.23 -5.13 4.84
CA SER A 83 11.23 -5.84 5.65
C SER A 83 11.12 -7.36 5.59
N LEU A 84 9.95 -7.90 5.21
CA LEU A 84 9.61 -9.31 5.23
C LEU A 84 9.53 -9.95 3.83
N ARG A 85 10.08 -9.35 2.77
CA ARG A 85 10.11 -10.02 1.45
C ARG A 85 11.21 -11.08 1.33
N GLN A 86 11.06 -12.09 2.18
CA GLN A 86 11.19 -13.51 1.88
C GLN A 86 10.15 -14.25 2.74
N MET A 87 8.85 -13.97 2.57
CA MET A 87 7.79 -14.65 3.33
C MET A 87 6.81 -15.35 2.40
N HIS A 88 6.61 -16.62 2.74
CA HIS A 88 5.99 -17.71 2.01
C HIS A 88 4.47 -17.46 1.78
N PRO A 89 3.92 -17.77 0.60
CA PRO A 89 2.48 -17.64 0.28
C PRO A 89 1.54 -18.30 1.29
N GLU A 90 1.99 -19.31 2.03
CA GLU A 90 1.18 -20.03 3.02
C GLU A 90 0.85 -19.22 4.29
N LEU A 91 1.51 -18.09 4.56
CA LEU A 91 1.25 -17.28 5.76
C LEU A 91 0.16 -16.22 5.57
N TYR A 92 -0.42 -16.10 4.36
CA TYR A 92 -1.61 -15.28 4.14
C TYR A 92 -2.84 -16.01 4.68
N GLN A 93 -3.12 -15.83 5.97
CA GLN A 93 -4.42 -16.20 6.53
C GLN A 93 -5.36 -14.99 6.40
N PRO A 94 -6.50 -15.10 5.69
CA PRO A 94 -7.51 -14.06 5.73
C PRO A 94 -8.00 -13.95 7.18
N VAL A 95 -7.88 -12.76 7.77
CA VAL A 95 -8.44 -12.47 9.09
C VAL A 95 -9.93 -12.81 9.06
N ARG A 96 -10.30 -13.90 9.74
CA ARG A 96 -11.70 -14.26 9.98
C ARG A 96 -12.29 -13.17 10.87
N ASN A 97 -12.94 -12.18 10.26
CA ASN A 97 -13.67 -11.18 11.01
C ASN A 97 -14.92 -11.85 11.62
N SER A 98 -14.90 -12.07 12.93
CA SER A 98 -16.03 -12.59 13.71
C SER A 98 -17.09 -11.53 14.02
N ARG A 99 -16.89 -10.27 13.61
CA ARG A 99 -17.81 -9.18 13.87
C ARG A 99 -18.55 -8.75 12.60
N ARG A 100 -19.84 -9.09 12.60
CA ARG A 100 -20.85 -8.61 11.63
C ARG A 100 -21.25 -7.19 12.05
N TRP A 101 -21.06 -6.23 11.16
CA TRP A 101 -21.65 -4.89 11.21
C TRP A 101 -22.29 -4.64 9.85
#